data_AF-A0A809PV38-F1
#
_entry.id   AF-A0A809PV38-F1
#
_cell.length_a   1.000
_cell.length_b   1.000
_cell.length_c   1.000
_cell.angle_alpha   90.00
_cell.angle_beta   90.00
_cell.angle_gamma   90.00
#
_symmetry.space_group_name_H-M   'P 1'
#
loop_
_entity.id
_entity.type
_entity.pdbx_description
1 polymer ?
#
loop_
_entity_poly.entity_id
_entity_poly.type
_entity_poly.pdbx_seq_one_letter_code
_entity_poly.pdbx_strand_id
1 'polypeptide(L)'
;MFENLDHLYRFPTRAAIDALAIRFNLPNEKNMQDWEYEVADANRIDEFLVVYDSGELSEDEKFTLMAMLVQSSCDAIDRKENFLRSESWKQFLDLLERDIDIHIHLVWYWSCTDTQDLSDAWSITPFIRPILLRHQEKFSAICSPI
;
A
#
# COMPACT_ATOMS: atom_id res chain seq x y z
N MET A 1 -3.68 -22.13 1.47
CA MET A 1 -2.35 -21.78 0.95
C MET A 1 -2.59 -21.13 -0.39
N PHE A 2 -2.18 -19.87 -0.59
CA PHE A 2 -2.35 -19.19 -1.87
C PHE A 2 -1.29 -19.75 -2.82
N GLU A 3 -1.68 -20.54 -3.82
CA GLU A 3 -0.76 -21.11 -4.80
C GLU A 3 -0.71 -20.23 -6.05
N ASN A 4 0.51 -19.82 -6.44
CA ASN A 4 0.84 -19.02 -7.64
C ASN A 4 0.13 -17.65 -7.75
N LEU A 5 0.69 -16.64 -7.09
CA LEU A 5 0.23 -15.25 -7.09
C LEU A 5 1.06 -14.34 -8.01
N ASP A 6 1.82 -14.91 -8.95
CA ASP A 6 2.70 -14.12 -9.83
C ASP A 6 1.93 -13.07 -10.64
N HIS A 7 0.66 -13.36 -10.95
CA HIS A 7 -0.25 -12.45 -11.64
C HIS A 7 -0.62 -11.21 -10.83
N LEU A 8 -0.38 -11.20 -9.51
CA LEU A 8 -0.59 -10.05 -8.65
C LEU A 8 0.65 -9.16 -8.59
N TYR A 9 1.84 -9.61 -8.99
CA TYR A 9 3.04 -8.79 -8.83
C TYR A 9 2.93 -7.46 -9.59
N ARG A 10 3.07 -6.37 -8.84
CA ARG A 10 3.10 -5.01 -9.39
C ARG A 10 4.16 -4.19 -8.68
N PHE A 11 4.90 -3.41 -9.45
CA PHE A 11 5.98 -2.56 -8.94
C PHE A 11 5.77 -1.12 -9.42
N PRO A 12 6.22 -0.12 -8.65
CA PRO A 12 6.23 1.26 -9.12
C PRO A 12 6.97 1.42 -10.44
N THR A 13 6.39 2.18 -11.36
CA THR A 13 7.04 2.47 -12.64
C THR A 13 7.95 3.69 -12.51
N ARG A 14 9.02 3.72 -13.31
CA ARG A 14 9.94 4.87 -13.33
C ARG A 14 9.23 6.20 -13.59
N ALA A 15 8.24 6.20 -14.48
CA ALA A 15 7.45 7.37 -14.82
C ALA A 15 6.58 7.86 -13.65
N ALA A 16 5.90 6.93 -12.95
CA ALA A 16 5.11 7.27 -11.77
C ALA A 16 6.00 7.83 -10.65
N ILE A 17 7.15 7.21 -10.40
CA ILE A 17 8.10 7.72 -9.41
C ILE A 17 8.57 9.13 -9.79
N ASP A 18 8.97 9.36 -11.06
CA ASP A 18 9.44 10.69 -11.50
C ASP A 18 8.36 11.76 -11.30
N ALA A 19 7.12 11.46 -11.65
CA ALA A 19 5.99 12.36 -11.51
C ALA A 19 5.69 12.69 -10.03
N LEU A 20 5.65 11.67 -9.16
CA LEU A 20 5.40 11.86 -7.73
C LEU A 20 6.57 12.54 -7.02
N ALA A 21 7.81 12.24 -7.41
CA ALA A 21 8.99 12.91 -6.87
C ALA A 21 8.97 14.41 -7.14
N ILE A 22 8.62 14.80 -8.37
CA ILE A 22 8.44 16.22 -8.73
C ILE A 22 7.29 16.82 -7.93
N ARG A 23 6.14 16.14 -7.89
CA ARG A 23 4.92 16.64 -7.23
C ARG A 23 5.13 16.92 -5.74
N PHE A 24 5.79 16.01 -5.04
CA PHE A 24 5.99 16.09 -3.59
C PHE A 24 7.36 16.65 -3.20
N ASN A 25 8.16 17.10 -4.17
CA ASN A 25 9.53 17.57 -3.95
C ASN A 25 10.37 16.57 -3.13
N LEU A 26 10.36 15.31 -3.56
CA LEU A 26 11.06 14.19 -2.93
C LEU A 26 12.39 13.89 -3.64
N PRO A 27 13.40 13.36 -2.91
CA PRO A 27 14.63 12.89 -3.55
C PRO A 27 14.32 11.78 -4.55
N ASN A 28 15.07 11.75 -5.65
CA ASN A 28 14.88 10.77 -6.72
C ASN A 28 16.21 10.54 -7.46
N GLU A 29 17.16 9.96 -6.72
CA GLU A 29 18.49 9.64 -7.24
C GLU A 29 18.50 8.27 -7.92
N LYS A 30 19.37 8.09 -8.92
CA LYS A 30 19.39 6.88 -9.77
C LYS A 30 19.68 5.58 -9.01
N ASN A 31 20.26 5.68 -7.83
CA ASN A 31 20.70 4.57 -6.98
C ASN A 31 19.75 4.25 -5.83
N MET A 32 18.65 5.00 -5.67
CA MET A 32 17.61 4.67 -4.69
C MET A 32 16.94 3.35 -5.10
N GLN A 33 16.78 2.45 -4.14
CA GLN A 33 16.04 1.20 -4.31
C GLN A 33 14.75 1.29 -3.51
N ASP A 34 13.71 0.54 -3.91
CA ASP A 34 12.41 0.55 -3.21
C ASP A 34 11.96 1.98 -2.85
N TRP A 35 12.04 2.87 -3.85
CA TRP A 35 11.97 4.32 -3.69
C TRP A 35 10.76 4.75 -2.85
N GLU A 36 9.61 4.12 -3.09
CA GLU A 36 8.35 4.34 -2.40
C GLU A 36 8.44 4.15 -0.87
N TYR A 37 9.36 3.33 -0.39
CA TYR A 37 9.60 3.07 1.02
C TYR A 37 10.69 3.99 1.58
N GLU A 38 11.72 4.32 0.78
CA GLU A 38 12.76 5.29 1.18
C GLU A 38 12.20 6.71 1.37
N VAL A 39 11.21 7.11 0.55
CA VAL A 39 10.61 8.46 0.60
C VAL A 39 9.29 8.53 1.37
N ALA A 40 8.83 7.41 1.91
CA ALA A 40 7.66 7.38 2.78
C ALA A 40 7.89 8.29 4.01
N ASP A 41 6.85 9.00 4.41
CA ASP A 41 6.92 9.93 5.53
C ASP A 41 5.60 9.96 6.28
N ALA A 42 5.61 9.43 7.50
CA ALA A 42 4.47 9.43 8.41
C ALA A 42 3.91 10.85 8.68
N ASN A 43 4.69 11.91 8.50
CA ASN A 43 4.26 13.30 8.66
C ASN A 43 3.56 13.90 7.46
N ARG A 44 3.59 13.22 6.31
CA ARG A 44 3.00 13.70 5.05
C ARG A 44 1.79 12.89 4.60
N ILE A 45 1.28 11.98 5.43
CA ILE A 45 0.11 11.14 5.13
C ILE A 45 -1.08 11.99 4.64
N ASP A 46 -1.41 13.09 5.32
CA ASP A 46 -2.55 13.93 4.92
C ASP A 46 -2.37 14.54 3.52
N GLU A 47 -1.16 15.00 3.20
CA GLU A 47 -0.81 15.53 1.88
C GLU A 47 -0.93 14.44 0.80
N PHE A 48 -0.43 13.24 1.10
CA PHE A 48 -0.50 12.10 0.19
C PHE A 48 -1.95 11.65 -0.05
N LEU A 49 -2.79 11.60 0.99
CA LEU A 49 -4.20 11.23 0.88
C LEU A 49 -5.00 12.23 0.05
N VAL A 50 -4.76 13.54 0.25
CA VAL A 50 -5.41 14.60 -0.55
C VAL A 50 -5.09 14.42 -2.03
N VAL A 51 -3.82 14.17 -2.36
CA VAL A 51 -3.41 13.95 -3.76
C VAL A 51 -3.99 12.64 -4.31
N TYR A 52 -3.97 11.57 -3.52
CA TYR A 52 -4.52 10.29 -3.94
C TYR A 52 -6.01 10.39 -4.32
N ASP A 53 -6.79 11.13 -3.52
CA ASP A 53 -8.23 11.28 -3.71
C ASP A 53 -8.63 12.36 -4.73
N SER A 54 -7.68 13.12 -5.26
CA SER A 54 -7.93 14.20 -6.22
C SER A 54 -8.56 13.75 -7.55
N GLY A 55 -8.40 12.46 -7.91
CA GLY A 55 -8.83 11.93 -9.20
C GLY A 55 -7.89 12.25 -10.37
N GLU A 56 -6.75 12.90 -10.10
CA GLU A 56 -5.80 13.35 -11.15
C GLU A 56 -4.70 12.33 -11.47
N LEU A 57 -4.56 11.29 -10.66
CA LEU A 57 -3.48 10.30 -10.79
C LEU A 57 -3.81 9.23 -11.81
N SER A 58 -2.82 8.88 -12.63
CA SER A 58 -2.81 7.63 -13.39
C SER A 58 -2.81 6.41 -12.47
N GLU A 59 -3.12 5.24 -13.01
CA GLU A 59 -3.17 4.00 -12.23
C GLU A 59 -1.79 3.65 -11.62
N ASP A 60 -0.69 3.88 -12.35
CA ASP A 60 0.67 3.63 -11.86
C ASP A 60 1.08 4.64 -10.77
N GLU A 61 0.67 5.90 -10.88
CA GLU A 61 0.87 6.89 -9.82
C GLU A 61 0.03 6.55 -8.59
N LYS A 62 -1.21 6.08 -8.75
CA LYS A 62 -2.03 5.58 -7.64
C LYS A 62 -1.34 4.42 -6.93
N PHE A 63 -0.89 3.41 -7.69
CA PHE A 63 -0.19 2.26 -7.11
C PHE A 63 1.05 2.70 -6.32
N THR A 64 1.88 3.55 -6.92
CA THR A 64 3.11 4.04 -6.29
C THR A 64 2.84 4.87 -5.04
N LEU A 65 1.87 5.79 -5.09
CA LEU A 65 1.50 6.62 -3.95
C LEU A 65 0.85 5.79 -2.83
N MET A 66 0.08 4.76 -3.17
CA MET A 66 -0.46 3.85 -2.16
C MET A 66 0.64 3.05 -1.47
N ALA A 67 1.68 2.62 -2.20
CA ALA A 67 2.83 1.96 -1.59
C ALA A 67 3.55 2.88 -0.57
N MET A 68 3.73 4.17 -0.94
CA MET A 68 4.23 5.20 0.01
C MET A 68 3.31 5.35 1.22
N LEU A 69 1.99 5.39 1.02
CA LEU A 69 1.00 5.53 2.10
C LEU A 69 0.99 4.32 3.03
N VAL A 70 1.16 3.10 2.52
CA VAL A 70 1.24 1.88 3.32
C VAL A 70 2.47 1.93 4.24
N GLN A 71 3.66 2.23 3.71
CA GLN A 71 4.87 2.39 4.52
C GLN A 71 4.75 3.54 5.51
N SER A 72 4.25 4.71 5.06
CA SER A 72 4.06 5.88 5.93
C SER A 72 3.11 5.58 7.09
N SER A 73 2.05 4.81 6.82
CA SER A 73 1.08 4.38 7.83
C SER A 73 1.67 3.34 8.78
N CYS A 74 2.48 2.40 8.29
CA CYS A 74 3.21 1.46 9.13
C CYS A 74 4.11 2.21 10.12
N ASP A 75 4.92 3.16 9.63
CA ASP A 75 5.76 4.03 10.45
C ASP A 75 4.95 4.87 11.45
N ALA A 76 3.77 5.36 11.05
CA ALA A 76 2.90 6.15 11.91
C ALA A 76 2.30 5.31 13.04
N ILE A 77 1.95 4.05 12.81
CA ILE A 77 1.46 3.13 13.86
C ILE A 77 2.52 2.99 14.97
N ASP A 78 3.79 2.89 14.59
CA ASP A 78 4.90 2.71 15.55
C ASP A 78 5.25 4.00 16.31
N ARG A 79 5.11 5.17 15.67
CA ARG A 79 5.70 6.43 16.15
C ARG A 79 4.70 7.46 16.64
N LYS A 80 3.43 7.38 16.23
CA LYS A 80 2.43 8.42 16.50
C LYS A 80 1.33 7.93 17.42
N GLU A 81 1.24 8.55 18.58
CA GLU A 81 0.13 8.32 19.48
C GLU A 81 -1.20 8.67 18.78
N ASN A 82 -2.21 7.81 18.96
CA ASN A 82 -3.56 7.99 18.42
C ASN A 82 -3.69 7.96 16.88
N PHE A 83 -2.67 7.60 16.10
CA PHE A 83 -2.80 7.51 14.63
C PHE A 83 -3.96 6.60 14.20
N LEU A 84 -4.10 5.43 14.84
CA LEU A 84 -5.22 4.49 14.59
C LEU A 84 -6.62 5.06 14.88
N ARG A 85 -6.73 6.20 15.57
CA ARG A 85 -7.99 6.90 15.86
C ARG A 85 -8.21 8.12 14.95
N SER A 86 -7.25 8.47 14.11
CA SER A 86 -7.31 9.64 13.22
C SER A 86 -8.26 9.41 12.04
N GLU A 87 -8.74 10.51 11.45
CA GLU A 87 -9.51 10.45 10.20
C GLU A 87 -8.63 10.00 9.03
N SER A 88 -7.36 10.41 9.01
CA SER A 88 -6.39 10.01 7.98
C SER A 88 -6.21 8.50 7.93
N TRP A 89 -6.19 7.82 9.07
CA TRP A 89 -6.13 6.36 9.14
C TRP A 89 -7.37 5.70 8.53
N LYS A 90 -8.57 6.21 8.84
CA LYS A 90 -9.82 5.69 8.25
C LYS A 90 -9.84 5.91 6.74
N GLN A 91 -9.50 7.12 6.31
CA GLN A 91 -9.45 7.49 4.90
C GLN A 91 -8.44 6.63 4.13
N PHE A 92 -7.26 6.37 4.70
CA PHE A 92 -6.27 5.48 4.10
C PHE A 92 -6.84 4.08 3.82
N LEU A 93 -7.49 3.46 4.82
CA LEU A 93 -8.08 2.12 4.65
C LEU A 93 -9.22 2.14 3.62
N ASP A 94 -10.07 3.17 3.66
CA ASP A 94 -11.17 3.33 2.72
C ASP A 94 -10.67 3.48 1.28
N LEU A 95 -9.62 4.27 1.04
CA LEU A 95 -9.02 4.46 -0.28
C LEU A 95 -8.30 3.21 -0.80
N LEU A 96 -7.57 2.52 0.09
CA LEU A 96 -6.90 1.26 -0.23
C LEU A 96 -7.92 0.19 -0.67
N GLU A 97 -9.04 0.08 0.05
CA GLU A 97 -10.09 -0.89 -0.24
C GLU A 97 -10.98 -0.47 -1.43
N ARG A 98 -11.27 0.83 -1.60
CA ARG A 98 -12.02 1.35 -2.74
C ARG A 98 -11.35 1.01 -4.06
N ASP A 99 -10.03 1.16 -4.12
CA ASP A 99 -9.23 0.95 -5.33
C ASP A 99 -8.51 -0.42 -5.30
N ILE A 100 -9.14 -1.44 -4.69
CA ILE A 100 -8.51 -2.75 -4.42
C ILE A 100 -7.94 -3.43 -5.67
N ASP A 101 -8.56 -3.25 -6.84
CA ASP A 101 -8.08 -3.85 -8.10
C ASP A 101 -6.70 -3.32 -8.50
N ILE A 102 -6.35 -2.10 -8.09
CA ILE A 102 -5.02 -1.50 -8.29
C ILE A 102 -4.03 -2.06 -7.26
N HIS A 103 -4.48 -2.22 -6.01
CA HIS A 103 -3.61 -2.42 -4.84
C HIS A 103 -3.55 -3.85 -4.32
N ILE A 104 -4.17 -4.78 -5.02
CA ILE A 104 -4.27 -6.17 -4.59
C ILE A 104 -2.90 -6.77 -4.28
N HIS A 105 -1.88 -6.40 -5.05
CA HIS A 105 -0.49 -6.76 -4.78
C HIS A 105 -0.01 -6.31 -3.39
N LEU A 106 -0.17 -5.01 -3.09
CA LEU A 106 0.27 -4.41 -1.83
C LEU A 106 -0.49 -5.05 -0.66
N VAL A 107 -1.80 -5.24 -0.80
CA VAL A 107 -2.62 -5.88 0.24
C VAL A 107 -2.15 -7.31 0.52
N TRP A 108 -1.84 -8.09 -0.52
CA TRP A 108 -1.30 -9.44 -0.32
C TRP A 108 0.08 -9.41 0.36
N TYR A 109 1.02 -8.62 -0.16
CA TYR A 109 2.40 -8.54 0.34
C TYR A 109 2.42 -8.15 1.82
N TRP A 110 1.75 -7.05 2.18
CA TRP A 110 1.71 -6.52 3.54
C TRP A 110 0.83 -7.33 4.51
N SER A 111 0.12 -8.36 4.02
CA SER A 111 -0.65 -9.27 4.87
C SER A 111 0.19 -10.39 5.50
N CYS A 112 1.46 -10.57 5.11
CA CYS A 112 2.36 -11.64 5.59
C CYS A 112 1.68 -13.01 5.61
N THR A 113 1.14 -13.47 4.48
CA THR A 113 0.28 -14.68 4.42
C THR A 113 1.00 -15.99 4.73
N ASP A 114 2.33 -15.96 4.80
CA ASP A 114 3.25 -17.06 5.10
C ASP A 114 3.32 -17.39 6.60
N THR A 115 2.84 -16.50 7.48
CA THR A 115 2.79 -16.74 8.93
C THR A 115 1.43 -16.38 9.56
N GLN A 116 0.98 -17.24 10.49
CA GLN A 116 -0.16 -16.94 11.37
C GLN A 116 0.28 -16.16 12.62
N ASP A 117 1.55 -16.26 13.00
CA ASP A 117 2.13 -15.49 14.08
C ASP A 117 2.42 -14.06 13.61
N LEU A 118 1.81 -13.08 14.26
CA LEU A 118 1.92 -11.66 13.95
C LEU A 118 2.95 -10.94 14.83
N SER A 119 3.61 -11.63 15.77
CA SER A 119 4.61 -10.99 16.65
C SER A 119 5.76 -10.35 15.86
N ASP A 120 6.11 -10.95 14.73
CA ASP A 120 7.24 -10.57 13.89
C ASP A 120 6.79 -9.93 12.56
N ALA A 121 5.47 -9.67 12.41
CA ALA A 121 4.92 -9.02 11.23
C ALA A 121 5.06 -7.49 11.30
N TRP A 122 4.88 -6.81 10.17
CA TRP A 122 4.82 -5.35 10.15
C TRP A 122 3.63 -4.85 10.97
N SER A 123 3.79 -3.70 11.63
CA SER A 123 2.76 -3.13 12.52
C SER A 123 1.43 -2.84 11.83
N ILE A 124 1.44 -2.68 10.50
CA ILE A 124 0.23 -2.49 9.69
C ILE A 124 -0.48 -3.81 9.32
N THR A 125 0.22 -4.95 9.36
CA THR A 125 -0.29 -6.26 8.92
C THR A 125 -1.62 -6.68 9.56
N PRO A 126 -1.86 -6.49 10.88
CA PRO A 126 -3.15 -6.81 11.50
C PRO A 126 -4.35 -6.08 10.88
N PHE A 127 -4.12 -4.96 10.19
CA PHE A 127 -5.15 -4.12 9.57
C PHE A 127 -5.31 -4.38 8.07
N ILE A 128 -4.22 -4.74 7.37
CA ILE A 128 -4.25 -5.08 5.95
C ILE A 128 -4.83 -6.49 5.73
N ARG A 129 -4.50 -7.46 6.59
CA ARG A 129 -4.96 -8.85 6.46
C ARG A 129 -6.49 -8.99 6.44
N PRO A 130 -7.28 -8.24 7.23
CA PRO A 130 -8.73 -8.22 7.07
C PRO A 130 -9.22 -7.74 5.69
N ILE A 131 -8.52 -6.82 5.03
CA ILE A 131 -8.85 -6.39 3.66
C ILE A 131 -8.60 -7.55 2.69
N LEU A 132 -7.42 -8.19 2.75
CA LEU A 132 -7.10 -9.39 1.97
C LEU A 132 -8.22 -10.45 2.07
N LEU A 133 -8.65 -10.76 3.29
CA LEU A 133 -9.67 -11.78 3.54
C LEU A 133 -11.05 -11.41 2.99
N ARG A 134 -11.41 -10.11 2.98
CA ARG A 134 -12.68 -9.64 2.39
C ARG A 134 -12.73 -9.76 0.88
N HIS A 135 -11.57 -9.70 0.22
CA HIS A 135 -11.42 -9.72 -1.23
C HIS A 135 -10.75 -11.00 -1.73
N GLN A 136 -10.74 -12.07 -0.92
CA GLN A 136 -10.03 -13.33 -1.16
C GLN A 136 -10.32 -13.97 -2.54
N GLU A 137 -11.51 -13.72 -3.10
CA GLU A 137 -11.92 -14.16 -4.43
C GLU A 137 -11.07 -13.55 -5.54
N LYS A 138 -10.56 -12.33 -5.34
CA LYS A 138 -9.66 -11.66 -6.29
C LYS A 138 -8.23 -12.21 -6.25
N PHE A 139 -7.83 -12.85 -5.15
CA PHE A 139 -6.52 -13.53 -5.00
C PHE A 139 -6.58 -15.00 -5.45
N SER A 140 -7.79 -15.56 -5.53
CA SER A 140 -8.04 -16.92 -5.97
C SER A 140 -8.28 -16.94 -7.48
N ALA A 141 -7.22 -16.78 -8.27
CA ALA A 141 -7.31 -17.09 -9.70
C ALA A 141 -7.57 -18.60 -9.87
N ILE A 142 -8.85 -18.98 -10.06
CA ILE A 142 -9.32 -20.21 -10.73
C ILE A 142 -8.74 -21.52 -10.15
N CYS A 143 -9.28 -22.00 -9.04
CA CYS A 143 -9.46 -23.45 -8.88
C CYS A 143 -10.83 -23.79 -9.47
N SER A 144 -10.85 -24.57 -10.55
CA SER A 144 -12.09 -25.12 -11.13
C SER A 144 -13.00 -25.70 -10.04
N PRO A 145 -14.32 -25.53 -10.13
CA PRO A 145 -15.22 -26.31 -9.29
C PRO A 145 -15.03 -27.79 -9.61
N ILE A 146 -14.77 -28.60 -8.58
CA ILE A 146 -14.96 -30.06 -8.64
C ILE A 146 -16.44 -30.34 -8.39
#